data_AF-A0A6N1BKF5-F1
#
_entry.id   AF-A0A6N1BKF5-F1
#
_cell.length_a   1.000
_cell.length_b   1.000
_cell.length_c   1.000
_cell.angle_alpha   90.00
_cell.angle_beta   90.00
_cell.angle_gamma   90.00
#
_symmetry.space_group_name_H-M   'P 1'
#
loop_
_entity.id
_entity.type
_entity.pdbx_description
1 polymer ?
#
loop_
_entity_poly.entity_id
_entity_poly.type
_entity_poly.pdbx_seq_one_letter_code
_entity_poly.pdbx_strand_id
1 'polypeptide(L)'
;MNDLVRSFVRALISQLHPRMLALTVIPFVLATVFWGGLLYFTWDPVMTAARGFLESSIFTSWIYGALDWFGLSSLRAVVAPLFVVALTIPLAVASLLLFIGLWSVPAAVRFLERSYPELAKSKGGSVLGSVWHSLSSTGVFLLLVLISLPLWLVPPFFALVPPLLWGWLTYRVMTYDALADHASADERKAIMRRHRMPLLIIGVVVGLLGSAPTLLWVSSAAIIFLFPFVLAGALWLYALIFIFSALWFGHYCLHALGQLRAERQSVAPPPAGPDVIELAPSDVRRIESS
;
A
#
# COMPACT_ATOMS: atom_id res chain seq x y z
N MET A 1 -20.19 10.84 -8.20
CA MET A 1 -19.05 11.80 -8.06
C MET A 1 -18.95 12.37 -6.64
N ASN A 2 -20.06 12.69 -5.97
CA ASN A 2 -20.03 13.20 -4.58
C ASN A 2 -19.30 12.29 -3.59
N ASP A 3 -19.44 10.96 -3.67
CA ASP A 3 -18.76 10.03 -2.75
C ASP A 3 -17.23 9.99 -2.95
N LEU A 4 -16.76 10.17 -4.19
CA LEU A 4 -15.33 10.17 -4.51
C LEU A 4 -14.65 11.44 -3.98
N VAL A 5 -15.29 12.60 -4.15
CA VAL A 5 -14.80 13.87 -3.60
C VAL A 5 -14.90 13.89 -2.07
N ARG A 6 -16.00 13.38 -1.50
CA ARG A 6 -16.18 13.32 -0.05
C ARG A 6 -15.15 12.41 0.62
N SER A 7 -14.87 11.23 0.04
CA SER A 7 -13.84 10.33 0.54
C SER A 7 -12.43 10.92 0.40
N PHE A 8 -12.15 11.66 -0.69
CA PHE A 8 -10.90 12.39 -0.86
C PHE A 8 -10.68 13.43 0.23
N VAL A 9 -11.67 14.30 0.46
CA VAL A 9 -11.59 15.36 1.48
C VAL A 9 -11.44 14.75 2.88
N ARG A 10 -12.18 13.68 3.18
CA ARG A 10 -12.03 12.96 4.46
C ARG A 10 -10.62 12.39 4.61
N ALA A 11 -10.09 11.73 3.58
CA ALA A 11 -8.74 11.21 3.60
C ALA A 11 -7.68 12.31 3.79
N LEU A 12 -7.87 13.47 3.16
CA LEU A 12 -6.97 14.62 3.32
C LEU A 12 -6.99 15.16 4.76
N ILE A 13 -8.18 15.34 5.34
CA ILE A 13 -8.33 15.78 6.74
C ILE A 13 -7.74 14.75 7.70
N SER A 14 -8.00 13.47 7.47
CA SER A 14 -7.45 12.36 8.25
C SER A 14 -5.93 12.29 8.16
N GLN A 15 -5.35 12.50 6.98
CA GLN A 15 -3.90 12.54 6.78
C GLN A 15 -3.23 13.64 7.59
N LEU A 16 -3.87 14.82 7.70
CA LEU A 16 -3.39 15.95 8.48
C LEU A 16 -3.54 15.76 9.99
N HIS A 17 -4.24 14.72 10.44
CA HIS A 17 -4.38 14.43 11.86
C HIS A 17 -2.98 14.11 12.47
N PRO A 18 -2.60 14.69 13.63
CA PRO A 18 -1.24 14.57 14.17
C PRO A 18 -0.73 13.13 14.32
N ARG A 19 -1.63 12.20 14.68
CA ARG A 19 -1.29 10.77 14.76
C ARG A 19 -0.94 10.15 13.41
N MET A 20 -1.59 10.57 12.33
CA MET A 20 -1.33 10.06 10.98
C MET A 20 -0.04 10.62 10.42
N LEU A 21 0.23 11.90 10.65
CA LEU A 21 1.53 12.50 10.35
C LEU A 21 2.65 11.83 11.15
N ALA A 22 2.46 11.56 12.44
CA ALA A 22 3.43 10.81 13.24
C ALA A 22 3.70 9.42 12.66
N LEU A 23 2.68 8.72 12.15
CA LEU A 23 2.84 7.41 11.48
C LEU A 23 3.63 7.48 10.16
N THR A 24 3.80 8.66 9.55
CA THR A 24 4.71 8.86 8.42
C THR A 24 6.17 9.05 8.87
N VAL A 25 6.39 9.57 10.09
CA VAL A 25 7.72 9.92 10.61
C VAL A 25 8.33 8.78 11.44
N ILE A 26 7.53 8.09 12.25
CA ILE A 26 7.96 6.99 13.12
C ILE A 26 8.76 5.91 12.37
N PRO A 27 8.28 5.33 11.24
CA PRO A 27 9.03 4.29 10.54
C PRO A 27 10.37 4.80 9.97
N PHE A 28 10.45 6.09 9.61
CA PHE A 28 11.70 6.73 9.19
C PHE A 28 12.68 6.86 10.34
N VAL A 29 12.21 7.34 11.49
CA VAL A 29 13.04 7.46 12.70
C VAL A 29 13.54 6.09 13.12
N LEU A 30 12.67 5.08 13.14
CA LEU A 30 13.04 3.70 13.48
C LEU A 30 14.06 3.13 12.49
N ALA A 31 13.84 3.29 11.18
CA ALA A 31 14.78 2.83 10.16
C ALA A 31 16.14 3.55 10.28
N THR A 32 16.12 4.86 10.54
CA THR A 32 17.33 5.68 10.67
C THR A 32 18.12 5.31 11.92
N VAL A 33 17.44 5.14 13.06
CA VAL A 33 18.08 4.71 14.31
C VAL A 33 18.63 3.29 14.19
N PHE A 34 17.86 2.39 13.58
CA PHE A 34 18.27 1.00 13.38
C PHE A 34 19.49 0.89 12.46
N TRP A 35 19.42 1.42 11.24
CA TRP A 35 20.52 1.36 10.27
C TRP A 35 21.69 2.25 10.66
N GLY A 36 21.43 3.43 11.22
CA GLY A 36 22.47 4.34 11.73
C GLY A 36 23.24 3.71 12.88
N GLY A 37 22.54 3.09 13.84
CA GLY A 37 23.17 2.34 14.93
C GLY A 37 23.94 1.12 14.40
N LEU A 38 23.33 0.33 13.52
CA LEU A 38 23.96 -0.84 12.93
C LEU A 38 25.25 -0.47 12.19
N LEU A 39 25.20 0.52 11.30
CA LEU A 39 26.38 0.98 10.56
C LEU A 39 27.42 1.58 11.49
N TYR A 40 27.02 2.38 12.50
CA TYR A 40 27.96 2.95 13.46
C TYR A 40 28.78 1.87 14.19
N PHE A 41 28.14 0.79 14.65
CA PHE A 41 28.83 -0.28 15.37
C PHE A 41 29.52 -1.30 14.45
N THR A 42 29.04 -1.47 13.21
CA THR A 42 29.52 -2.54 12.32
C THR A 42 30.29 -2.03 11.10
N TRP A 43 30.55 -0.73 10.98
CA TRP A 43 31.24 -0.15 9.83
C TRP A 43 32.58 -0.82 9.55
N ASP A 44 33.49 -0.83 10.53
CA ASP A 44 34.82 -1.41 10.38
C ASP A 44 34.80 -2.92 10.08
N PRO A 45 34.05 -3.77 10.80
CA PRO A 45 33.99 -5.19 10.48
C PRO A 45 33.31 -5.47 9.12
N VAL A 46 32.25 -4.74 8.76
CA VAL A 46 31.59 -4.89 7.45
C VAL A 46 32.53 -4.46 6.33
N MET A 47 33.26 -3.36 6.49
CA MET A 47 34.22 -2.90 5.49
C MET A 47 35.38 -3.89 5.33
N THR A 48 35.87 -4.45 6.43
CA THR A 48 36.93 -5.47 6.41
C THR A 48 36.45 -6.74 5.70
N ALA A 49 35.25 -7.21 6.03
CA ALA A 49 34.64 -8.37 5.37
C ALA A 49 34.38 -8.11 3.87
N ALA A 50 33.89 -6.92 3.52
CA ALA A 50 33.63 -6.53 2.14
C ALA A 50 34.91 -6.46 1.31
N ARG A 51 36.00 -5.90 1.87
CA ARG A 51 37.32 -5.87 1.20
C ARG A 51 37.85 -7.29 0.98
N GLY A 52 37.83 -8.15 2.01
CA GLY A 52 38.27 -9.54 1.86
C GLY A 52 37.42 -10.35 0.87
N PHE A 53 36.10 -10.11 0.84
CA PHE A 53 35.21 -10.72 -0.15
C PHE A 53 35.54 -10.24 -1.57
N LEU A 54 35.76 -8.94 -1.77
CA LEU A 54 36.09 -8.39 -3.08
C LEU A 54 37.46 -8.86 -3.55
N GLU A 55 38.48 -8.88 -2.69
CA GLU A 55 39.82 -9.36 -3.05
C GLU A 55 39.86 -10.83 -3.46
N SER A 56 38.98 -11.65 -2.89
CA SER A 56 38.86 -13.08 -3.24
C SER A 56 37.95 -13.35 -4.44
N SER A 57 37.24 -12.33 -4.96
CA SER A 57 36.25 -12.50 -6.03
C SER A 57 36.82 -12.25 -7.43
N ILE A 58 36.54 -13.16 -8.36
CA ILE A 58 36.93 -13.06 -9.77
C ILE A 58 36.29 -11.83 -10.45
N PHE A 59 35.13 -11.38 -9.98
CA PHE A 59 34.47 -10.20 -10.53
C PHE A 59 35.25 -8.89 -10.25
N THR A 60 35.93 -8.83 -9.11
CA THR A 60 36.70 -7.65 -8.71
C THR A 60 37.95 -7.49 -9.54
N SER A 61 38.61 -8.58 -9.93
CA SER A 61 39.81 -8.51 -10.78
C SER A 61 39.51 -7.91 -12.15
N TRP A 62 38.32 -8.18 -12.71
CA TRP A 62 37.83 -7.53 -13.92
C TRP A 62 37.61 -6.02 -13.74
N ILE A 63 36.96 -5.61 -12.65
CA ILE A 63 36.73 -4.18 -12.34
C ILE A 63 38.06 -3.46 -12.14
N TYR A 64 38.97 -4.05 -11.37
CA TYR A 64 40.27 -3.48 -11.05
C TYR A 64 41.19 -3.41 -12.27
N GLY A 65 41.15 -4.42 -13.16
CA GLY A 65 41.85 -4.40 -14.43
C GLY A 65 41.32 -3.33 -15.38
N ALA A 66 40.00 -3.13 -15.45
CA ALA A 66 39.39 -2.05 -16.22
C ALA A 66 39.80 -0.67 -15.68
N LEU A 67 39.76 -0.47 -14.36
CA LEU A 67 40.20 0.79 -13.73
C LEU A 67 41.67 1.09 -14.04
N ASP A 68 42.54 0.09 -13.99
CA ASP A 68 43.96 0.27 -14.32
C ASP A 68 44.17 0.59 -15.80
N TRP A 69 43.41 -0.03 -16.70
CA TRP A 69 43.45 0.28 -18.13
C TRP A 69 43.13 1.75 -18.39
N PHE A 70 42.15 2.31 -17.68
CA PHE A 70 41.79 3.73 -17.76
C PHE A 70 42.71 4.65 -16.95
N GLY A 71 43.74 4.13 -16.27
CA GLY A 71 44.64 4.91 -15.42
C GLY A 71 44.01 5.41 -14.10
N LEU A 72 42.88 4.81 -13.70
CA LEU A 72 42.06 5.21 -12.55
C LEU A 72 42.27 4.28 -11.33
N SER A 73 43.49 3.82 -11.12
CA SER A 73 43.84 2.87 -10.04
C SER A 73 43.51 3.40 -8.63
N SER A 74 43.48 4.72 -8.45
CA SER A 74 43.07 5.38 -7.19
C SER A 74 41.60 5.13 -6.82
N LEU A 75 40.72 4.83 -7.78
CA LEU A 75 39.30 4.57 -7.54
C LEU A 75 39.02 3.22 -6.87
N ARG A 76 40.01 2.31 -6.84
CA ARG A 76 39.89 1.00 -6.16
C ARG A 76 39.51 1.16 -4.68
N ALA A 77 39.99 2.21 -4.01
CA ALA A 77 39.68 2.49 -2.62
C ALA A 77 38.19 2.74 -2.36
N VAL A 78 37.43 3.16 -3.39
CA VAL A 78 36.01 3.51 -3.30
C VAL A 78 35.11 2.32 -3.66
N VAL A 79 35.65 1.27 -4.28
CA VAL A 79 34.88 0.09 -4.72
C VAL A 79 34.24 -0.65 -3.55
N ALA A 80 35.00 -0.91 -2.48
CA ALA A 80 34.46 -1.58 -1.29
C ALA A 80 33.36 -0.76 -0.58
N PRO A 81 33.55 0.55 -0.30
CA PRO A 81 32.46 1.40 0.19
C PRO A 81 31.22 1.42 -0.69
N LEU A 82 31.38 1.52 -2.02
CA LEU A 82 30.25 1.50 -2.95
C LEU A 82 29.52 0.16 -2.93
N PHE A 83 30.24 -0.96 -2.85
CA PHE A 83 29.65 -2.28 -2.74
C PHE A 83 28.80 -2.42 -1.47
N VAL A 84 29.33 -1.98 -0.33
CA VAL A 84 28.60 -1.98 0.95
C VAL A 84 27.35 -1.10 0.84
N VAL A 85 27.48 0.13 0.37
CA VAL A 85 26.35 1.06 0.21
C VAL A 85 25.29 0.49 -0.75
N ALA A 86 25.71 -0.08 -1.88
CA ALA A 86 24.81 -0.68 -2.87
C ALA A 86 24.02 -1.86 -2.30
N LEU A 87 24.58 -2.62 -1.33
CA LEU A 87 23.88 -3.69 -0.63
C LEU A 87 23.01 -3.17 0.53
N THR A 88 23.50 -2.15 1.25
CA THR A 88 22.80 -1.54 2.38
C THR A 88 21.53 -0.82 1.95
N ILE A 89 21.55 -0.06 0.84
CA ILE A 89 20.38 0.69 0.35
C ILE A 89 19.13 -0.20 0.16
N PRO A 90 19.15 -1.30 -0.62
CA PRO A 90 17.97 -2.12 -0.82
C PRO A 90 17.50 -2.80 0.47
N LEU A 91 18.42 -3.23 1.35
CA LEU A 91 18.07 -3.79 2.65
C LEU A 91 17.43 -2.74 3.58
N ALA A 92 17.91 -1.50 3.54
CA ALA A 92 17.36 -0.40 4.30
C ALA A 92 15.95 -0.01 3.82
N VAL A 93 15.76 0.06 2.50
CA VAL A 93 14.44 0.27 1.90
C VAL A 93 13.49 -0.87 2.27
N ALA A 94 13.92 -2.13 2.18
CA ALA A 94 13.10 -3.28 2.56
C ALA A 94 12.71 -3.24 4.05
N SER A 95 13.65 -2.87 4.93
CA SER A 95 13.39 -2.71 6.37
C SER A 95 12.41 -1.57 6.64
N LEU A 96 12.54 -0.45 5.95
CA LEU A 96 11.61 0.68 6.05
C LEU A 96 10.20 0.25 5.63
N LEU A 97 10.05 -0.45 4.50
CA LEU A 97 8.77 -0.99 4.05
C LEU A 97 8.17 -1.97 5.07
N LEU A 98 9.01 -2.81 5.68
CA LEU A 98 8.60 -3.73 6.73
C LEU A 98 8.11 -2.98 7.99
N PHE A 99 8.81 -1.92 8.42
CA PHE A 99 8.36 -1.09 9.54
C PHE A 99 7.03 -0.39 9.22
N ILE A 100 6.86 0.13 8.00
CA ILE A 100 5.59 0.71 7.55
C ILE A 100 4.47 -0.34 7.58
N GLY A 101 4.73 -1.55 7.06
CA GLY A 101 3.75 -2.64 7.04
C GLY A 101 3.33 -3.10 8.44
N LEU A 102 4.28 -3.22 9.37
CA LEU A 102 4.02 -3.69 10.73
C LEU A 102 3.39 -2.63 11.65
N TRP A 103 3.70 -1.34 11.45
CA TRP A 103 3.29 -0.28 12.39
C TRP A 103 2.25 0.68 11.79
N SER A 104 2.47 1.14 10.56
CA SER A 104 1.61 2.16 9.94
C SER A 104 0.29 1.59 9.45
N VAL A 105 0.29 0.39 8.86
CA VAL A 105 -0.94 -0.25 8.35
C VAL A 105 -1.94 -0.58 9.48
N PRO A 106 -1.56 -1.29 10.57
CA PRO A 106 -2.52 -1.60 11.64
C PRO A 106 -3.03 -0.35 12.36
N ALA A 107 -2.18 0.69 12.49
CA ALA A 107 -2.57 1.94 13.11
C ALA A 107 -3.55 2.75 12.24
N ALA A 108 -3.36 2.76 10.91
CA ALA A 108 -4.29 3.37 9.97
C ALA A 108 -5.66 2.67 9.99
N VAL A 109 -5.68 1.34 10.03
CA VAL A 109 -6.92 0.55 10.17
C VAL A 109 -7.64 0.89 11.47
N ARG A 110 -6.95 0.88 12.62
CA ARG A 110 -7.52 1.28 13.92
C ARG A 110 -8.06 2.72 13.93
N PHE A 111 -7.44 3.63 13.18
CA PHE A 111 -7.92 4.99 13.03
C PHE A 111 -9.23 5.05 12.21
N LEU A 112 -9.32 4.26 11.14
CA LEU A 112 -10.53 4.12 10.34
C LEU A 112 -11.69 3.50 11.12
N GLU A 113 -11.42 2.49 11.95
CA GLU A 113 -12.42 1.83 12.79
C GLU A 113 -13.20 2.82 13.66
N ARG A 114 -12.52 3.85 14.20
CA ARG A 114 -13.18 4.89 15.01
C ARG A 114 -14.16 5.75 14.22
N SER A 115 -13.95 5.86 12.90
CA SER A 115 -14.81 6.65 12.02
C SER A 115 -16.06 5.90 11.57
N TYR A 116 -16.12 4.58 11.80
CA TYR A 116 -17.21 3.70 11.38
C TYR A 116 -17.60 2.67 12.46
N PRO A 117 -18.01 3.11 13.67
CA PRO A 117 -18.25 2.22 14.81
C PRO A 117 -19.42 1.24 14.60
N GLU A 118 -20.35 1.54 13.71
CA GLU A 118 -21.53 0.70 13.43
C GLU A 118 -21.24 -0.48 12.50
N LEU A 119 -20.08 -0.52 11.83
CA LEU A 119 -19.72 -1.62 10.94
C LEU A 119 -19.10 -2.79 11.71
N ALA A 120 -19.93 -3.80 12.01
CA ALA A 120 -19.46 -5.06 12.60
C ALA A 120 -18.39 -5.74 11.72
N LYS A 121 -17.31 -6.22 12.34
CA LYS A 121 -16.22 -6.94 11.67
C LYS A 121 -16.70 -8.31 11.21
N SER A 122 -16.74 -8.55 9.90
CA SER A 122 -16.99 -9.90 9.37
C SER A 122 -15.72 -10.77 9.25
N LYS A 123 -14.51 -10.21 9.47
CA LYS A 123 -13.21 -10.92 9.40
C LYS A 123 -13.10 -11.85 8.18
N GLY A 124 -13.53 -11.38 7.00
CA GLY A 124 -13.61 -12.20 5.79
C GLY A 124 -12.29 -12.35 5.02
N GLY A 125 -11.22 -11.70 5.49
CA GLY A 125 -9.88 -11.77 4.92
C GLY A 125 -8.85 -12.30 5.91
N SER A 126 -7.79 -12.91 5.39
CA SER A 126 -6.59 -13.31 6.14
C SER A 126 -5.36 -12.66 5.52
N VAL A 127 -4.29 -12.48 6.31
CA VAL A 127 -2.99 -11.99 5.83
C VAL A 127 -2.44 -12.90 4.72
N LEU A 128 -2.62 -14.21 4.84
CA LEU A 128 -2.24 -15.15 3.79
C LEU A 128 -3.07 -14.95 2.50
N GLY A 129 -4.35 -14.60 2.67
CA GLY A 129 -5.24 -14.24 1.57
C GLY A 129 -4.85 -12.93 0.88
N SER A 130 -4.39 -11.90 1.61
CA SER A 130 -3.88 -10.67 0.99
C SER A 130 -2.57 -10.90 0.25
N VAL A 131 -1.67 -11.73 0.78
CA VAL A 131 -0.44 -12.13 0.08
C VAL A 131 -0.75 -12.85 -1.21
N TRP A 132 -1.63 -13.86 -1.19
CA TRP A 132 -2.02 -14.60 -2.39
C TRP A 132 -2.74 -13.70 -3.41
N HIS A 133 -3.64 -12.83 -2.93
CA HIS A 133 -4.36 -11.90 -3.80
C HIS A 133 -3.43 -10.88 -4.47
N SER A 134 -2.47 -10.36 -3.71
CA SER A 134 -1.43 -9.47 -4.23
C SER A 134 -0.55 -10.20 -5.24
N LEU A 135 -0.09 -11.42 -4.94
CA LEU A 135 0.76 -12.19 -5.85
C LEU A 135 0.04 -12.55 -7.16
N SER A 136 -1.22 -12.97 -7.07
CA SER A 136 -2.08 -13.23 -8.23
C SER A 136 -2.31 -11.95 -9.05
N SER A 137 -2.56 -10.82 -8.40
CA SER A 137 -2.77 -9.54 -9.07
C SER A 137 -1.50 -9.03 -9.74
N THR A 138 -0.33 -9.22 -9.11
CA THR A 138 0.98 -8.93 -9.70
C THR A 138 1.26 -9.82 -10.91
N GLY A 139 0.91 -11.11 -10.85
CA GLY A 139 1.02 -12.02 -12.00
C GLY A 139 0.16 -11.58 -13.19
N VAL A 140 -1.10 -11.22 -12.93
CA VAL A 140 -2.00 -10.67 -13.98
C VAL A 140 -1.47 -9.33 -14.51
N PHE A 141 -0.95 -8.46 -13.64
CA PHE A 141 -0.35 -7.21 -14.04
C PHE A 141 0.85 -7.42 -14.97
N LEU A 142 1.77 -8.33 -14.64
CA LEU A 142 2.92 -8.66 -15.49
C LEU A 142 2.48 -9.16 -16.86
N LEU A 143 1.46 -10.02 -16.91
CA LEU A 143 0.90 -10.53 -18.16
C LEU A 143 0.24 -9.40 -18.98
N LEU A 144 -0.50 -8.49 -18.34
CA LEU A 144 -1.08 -7.32 -19.01
C LEU A 144 0.00 -6.37 -19.53
N VAL A 145 1.08 -6.15 -18.78
CA VAL A 145 2.23 -5.35 -19.24
C VAL A 145 2.80 -5.96 -20.51
N LEU A 146 3.13 -7.26 -20.49
CA LEU A 146 3.68 -7.97 -21.64
C LEU A 146 2.79 -7.88 -22.88
N ILE A 147 1.48 -8.13 -22.71
CA ILE A 147 0.50 -8.03 -23.80
C ILE A 147 0.37 -6.59 -24.29
N SER A 148 0.55 -5.60 -23.42
CA SER A 148 0.42 -4.19 -23.79
C SER A 148 1.64 -3.60 -24.48
N LEU A 149 2.81 -4.25 -24.43
CA LEU A 149 4.06 -3.74 -25.03
C LEU A 149 3.91 -3.32 -26.51
N PRO A 150 3.22 -4.07 -27.39
CA PRO A 150 3.03 -3.65 -28.77
C PRO A 150 2.22 -2.35 -28.90
N LEU A 151 1.25 -2.13 -28.00
CA LEU A 151 0.45 -0.91 -27.98
C LEU A 151 1.27 0.32 -27.57
N TRP A 152 2.37 0.14 -26.84
CA TRP A 152 3.21 1.25 -26.38
C TRP A 152 3.98 1.92 -27.53
N LEU A 153 4.09 1.27 -28.69
CA LEU A 153 4.69 1.87 -29.89
C LEU A 153 3.86 3.04 -30.45
N VAL A 154 2.61 3.15 -30.02
CA VAL A 154 1.70 4.22 -30.45
C VAL A 154 1.63 5.28 -29.33
N PRO A 155 2.07 6.53 -29.58
CA PRO A 155 2.27 7.56 -28.54
C PRO A 155 1.11 7.79 -27.54
N PRO A 156 -0.18 7.87 -27.96
CA PRO A 156 -1.29 8.03 -27.00
C PRO A 156 -1.43 6.85 -26.03
N PHE A 157 -1.17 5.62 -26.47
CA PHE A 157 -1.29 4.44 -25.61
C PHE A 157 -0.11 4.32 -24.65
N PHE A 158 1.09 4.75 -25.06
CA PHE A 158 2.23 4.86 -24.16
C PHE A 158 1.94 5.77 -22.95
N ALA A 159 1.22 6.88 -23.17
CA ALA A 159 0.86 7.79 -22.08
C ALA A 159 -0.29 7.26 -21.20
N LEU A 160 -1.24 6.51 -21.75
CA LEU A 160 -2.46 6.10 -21.05
C LEU A 160 -2.36 4.72 -20.39
N VAL A 161 -1.73 3.75 -21.05
CA VAL A 161 -1.71 2.36 -20.61
C VAL A 161 -0.95 2.18 -19.30
N PRO A 162 0.26 2.75 -19.09
CA PRO A 162 0.99 2.55 -17.84
C PRO A 162 0.26 3.10 -16.61
N PRO A 163 -0.28 4.34 -16.62
CA PRO A 163 -1.08 4.84 -15.49
C PRO A 163 -2.33 3.99 -15.22
N LEU A 164 -3.00 3.49 -16.27
CA LEU A 164 -4.17 2.63 -16.13
C LEU A 164 -3.83 1.26 -15.53
N LEU A 165 -2.74 0.62 -15.99
CA LEU A 165 -2.28 -0.66 -15.44
C LEU A 165 -1.84 -0.50 -13.99
N TRP A 166 -1.11 0.58 -13.69
CA TRP A 166 -0.66 0.86 -12.32
C TRP A 166 -1.85 1.14 -11.41
N GLY A 167 -2.77 2.01 -11.84
CA GLY A 167 -3.99 2.30 -11.11
C GLY A 167 -4.87 1.09 -10.91
N TRP A 168 -4.94 0.18 -11.89
CA TRP A 168 -5.66 -1.09 -11.77
C TRP A 168 -5.06 -2.01 -10.71
N LEU A 169 -3.73 -2.14 -10.67
CA LEU A 169 -3.03 -2.93 -9.67
C LEU A 169 -3.22 -2.33 -8.27
N THR A 170 -2.99 -1.02 -8.11
CA THR A 170 -3.18 -0.29 -6.85
C THR A 170 -4.62 -0.46 -6.35
N TYR A 171 -5.60 -0.29 -7.25
CA TYR A 171 -7.00 -0.52 -6.95
C TYR A 171 -7.24 -1.92 -6.36
N ARG A 172 -6.78 -2.98 -7.02
CA ARG A 172 -7.02 -4.36 -6.57
C ARG A 172 -6.43 -4.63 -5.20
N VAL A 173 -5.16 -4.26 -5.01
CA VAL A 173 -4.44 -4.51 -3.75
C VAL A 173 -5.05 -3.69 -2.62
N MET A 174 -5.18 -2.37 -2.79
CA MET A 174 -5.68 -1.48 -1.74
C MET A 174 -7.14 -1.72 -1.38
N THR A 175 -7.99 -2.06 -2.35
CA THR A 175 -9.40 -2.39 -2.07
C THR A 175 -9.52 -3.69 -1.30
N TYR A 176 -8.69 -4.69 -1.62
CA TYR A 176 -8.66 -5.95 -0.89
C TYR A 176 -8.23 -5.69 0.56
N ASP A 177 -7.12 -4.97 0.75
CA ASP A 177 -6.58 -4.68 2.08
C ASP A 177 -7.54 -3.84 2.93
N ALA A 178 -8.20 -2.83 2.33
CA ALA A 178 -9.20 -2.01 3.03
C ALA A 178 -10.44 -2.79 3.47
N LEU A 179 -10.88 -3.79 2.68
CA LEU A 179 -12.10 -4.55 2.94
C LEU A 179 -11.84 -5.86 3.70
N ALA A 180 -10.60 -6.37 3.76
CA ALA A 180 -10.27 -7.67 4.33
C ALA A 180 -10.76 -7.84 5.78
N ASP A 181 -10.64 -6.80 6.60
CA ASP A 181 -11.00 -6.87 8.02
C ASP A 181 -12.51 -6.70 8.27
N HIS A 182 -13.22 -6.00 7.37
CA HIS A 182 -14.59 -5.55 7.61
C HIS A 182 -15.65 -6.29 6.78
N ALA A 183 -15.34 -6.70 5.55
CA ALA A 183 -16.28 -7.28 4.61
C ALA A 183 -16.14 -8.81 4.48
N SER A 184 -17.25 -9.49 4.20
CA SER A 184 -17.21 -10.89 3.75
C SER A 184 -16.67 -11.01 2.31
N ALA A 185 -16.29 -12.22 1.90
CA ALA A 185 -15.78 -12.46 0.54
C ALA A 185 -16.79 -12.06 -0.56
N ASP A 186 -18.09 -12.24 -0.31
CA ASP A 186 -19.16 -11.89 -1.24
C ASP A 186 -19.46 -10.40 -1.26
N GLU A 187 -19.44 -9.73 -0.10
CA GLU A 187 -19.53 -8.27 -0.01
C GLU A 187 -18.39 -7.60 -0.77
N ARG A 188 -17.15 -8.09 -0.59
CA ARG A 188 -15.98 -7.58 -1.32
C ARG A 188 -16.13 -7.72 -2.83
N LYS A 189 -16.53 -8.90 -3.32
CA LYS A 189 -16.77 -9.13 -4.76
C LYS A 189 -17.86 -8.20 -5.30
N ALA A 190 -18.94 -7.99 -4.55
CA ALA A 190 -20.02 -7.09 -4.94
C ALA A 190 -19.55 -5.64 -5.06
N ILE A 191 -18.80 -5.14 -4.07
CA ILE A 191 -18.26 -3.76 -4.07
C ILE A 191 -17.27 -3.58 -5.22
N MET A 192 -16.34 -4.52 -5.43
CA MET A 192 -15.37 -4.46 -6.52
C MET A 192 -16.06 -4.42 -7.89
N ARG A 193 -17.18 -5.13 -8.07
CA ARG A 193 -17.96 -5.10 -9.32
C ARG A 193 -18.72 -3.79 -9.48
N ARG A 194 -19.44 -3.33 -8.44
CA ARG A 194 -20.31 -2.13 -8.50
C ARG A 194 -19.52 -0.82 -8.58
N HIS A 195 -18.36 -0.74 -7.93
CA HIS A 195 -17.56 0.48 -7.84
C HIS A 195 -16.21 0.40 -8.59
N ARG A 196 -16.10 -0.48 -9.61
CA ARG A 196 -14.87 -0.66 -10.40
C ARG A 196 -14.30 0.65 -10.98
N MET A 197 -15.15 1.51 -11.55
CA MET A 197 -14.70 2.74 -12.23
C MET A 197 -14.23 3.80 -11.22
N PRO A 198 -15.00 4.15 -10.17
CA PRO A 198 -14.51 5.05 -9.13
C PRO A 198 -13.21 4.57 -8.48
N LEU A 199 -13.10 3.28 -8.17
CA LEU A 199 -11.93 2.72 -7.52
C LEU A 199 -10.70 2.71 -8.45
N LEU A 200 -10.89 2.45 -9.75
CA LEU A 200 -9.84 2.60 -10.76
C LEU A 200 -9.36 4.05 -10.85
N ILE A 201 -10.27 5.03 -10.86
CA ILE A 201 -9.92 6.46 -10.90
C ILE A 201 -9.06 6.82 -9.68
N ILE A 202 -9.47 6.42 -8.47
CA ILE A 202 -8.68 6.63 -7.25
C ILE A 202 -7.29 5.98 -7.41
N GLY A 203 -7.24 4.74 -7.92
CA GLY A 203 -5.99 4.03 -8.17
C GLY A 203 -5.07 4.75 -9.15
N VAL A 204 -5.60 5.27 -10.25
CA VAL A 204 -4.82 6.03 -11.24
C VAL A 204 -4.30 7.33 -10.64
N VAL A 205 -5.14 8.08 -9.92
CA VAL A 205 -4.74 9.33 -9.27
C VAL A 205 -3.65 9.07 -8.23
N VAL A 206 -3.81 8.04 -7.39
CA VAL A 206 -2.79 7.62 -6.42
C VAL A 206 -1.51 7.16 -7.12
N GLY A 207 -1.63 6.38 -8.19
CA GLY A 207 -0.50 5.91 -8.98
C GLY A 207 0.31 7.05 -9.58
N LEU A 208 -0.37 8.09 -10.10
CA LEU A 208 0.24 9.32 -10.59
C LEU A 208 0.83 10.16 -9.46
N LEU A 209 0.18 10.25 -8.29
CA LEU A 209 0.80 10.88 -7.11
C LEU A 209 2.08 10.16 -6.71
N GLY A 210 2.12 8.83 -6.85
CA GLY A 210 3.31 8.00 -6.64
C GLY A 210 4.51 8.34 -7.55
N SER A 211 4.31 9.11 -8.63
CA SER A 211 5.42 9.66 -9.44
C SER A 211 5.89 11.05 -9.00
N ALA A 212 5.29 11.65 -7.97
CA ALA A 212 5.78 12.93 -7.43
C ALA A 212 7.19 12.79 -6.79
N PRO A 213 7.51 11.73 -6.03
CA PRO A 213 8.87 11.55 -5.49
C PRO A 213 9.95 11.37 -6.56
N THR A 214 9.62 10.77 -7.72
CA THR A 214 10.58 10.65 -8.83
C THR A 214 10.91 12.01 -9.44
N LEU A 215 9.96 12.95 -9.49
CA LEU A 215 10.23 14.32 -9.90
C LEU A 215 11.15 15.05 -8.92
N LEU A 216 10.93 14.88 -7.61
CA LEU A 216 11.82 15.42 -6.58
C LEU A 216 13.25 14.90 -6.75
N TRP A 217 13.40 13.59 -6.94
CA TRP A 217 14.69 12.98 -7.20
C TRP A 217 15.38 13.55 -8.45
N VAL A 218 14.68 13.62 -9.59
CA VAL A 218 15.25 14.14 -10.86
C VAL A 218 15.66 15.61 -10.70
N SER A 219 14.88 16.42 -9.99
CA SER A 219 15.22 17.81 -9.73
C SER A 219 16.49 17.97 -8.87
N SER A 220 16.81 16.98 -8.03
CA SER A 220 18.02 17.01 -7.19
C SER A 220 19.32 16.72 -7.94
N ALA A 221 19.26 16.20 -9.17
CA ALA A 221 20.44 16.00 -10.00
C ALA A 221 21.20 17.32 -10.26
N ALA A 222 20.50 18.46 -10.20
CA ALA A 222 21.09 19.80 -10.29
C ALA A 222 21.79 20.25 -8.99
N ILE A 223 21.55 19.61 -7.84
CA ILE A 223 22.02 20.02 -6.50
C ILE A 223 22.54 18.80 -5.72
N ILE A 224 23.69 18.27 -6.14
CA ILE A 224 24.24 17.00 -5.62
C ILE A 224 24.47 16.98 -4.10
N PHE A 225 24.78 18.12 -3.48
CA PHE A 225 25.01 18.21 -2.03
C PHE A 225 23.72 18.06 -1.21
N LEU A 226 22.56 18.40 -1.79
CA LEU A 226 21.26 18.23 -1.13
C LEU A 226 20.69 16.83 -1.31
N PHE A 227 21.31 16.00 -2.15
CA PHE A 227 20.82 14.67 -2.52
C PHE A 227 20.43 13.78 -1.34
N PRO A 228 21.20 13.68 -0.23
CA PRO A 228 20.77 12.89 0.93
C PRO A 228 19.45 13.38 1.54
N PHE A 229 19.27 14.69 1.62
CA PHE A 229 18.04 15.31 2.13
C PHE A 229 16.88 15.13 1.16
N VAL A 230 17.12 15.25 -0.16
CA VAL A 230 16.09 15.00 -1.17
C VAL A 230 15.69 13.54 -1.20
N LEU A 231 16.63 12.60 -1.10
CA LEU A 231 16.34 11.17 -1.00
C LEU A 231 15.46 10.89 0.22
N ALA A 232 15.84 11.42 1.39
CA ALA A 232 15.04 11.27 2.61
C ALA A 232 13.63 11.87 2.43
N GLY A 233 13.52 13.06 1.85
CA GLY A 233 12.25 13.71 1.55
C GLY A 233 11.40 12.95 0.54
N ALA A 234 12.00 12.37 -0.51
CA ALA A 234 11.32 11.57 -1.52
C ALA A 234 10.79 10.26 -0.93
N LEU A 235 11.61 9.56 -0.13
CA LEU A 235 11.17 8.38 0.61
C LEU A 235 10.03 8.74 1.58
N TRP A 236 10.14 9.85 2.31
CA TRP A 236 9.08 10.31 3.21
C TRP A 236 7.79 10.63 2.45
N LEU A 237 7.90 11.29 1.30
CA LEU A 237 6.76 11.56 0.42
C LEU A 237 6.11 10.26 -0.08
N TYR A 238 6.88 9.22 -0.41
CA TYR A 238 6.34 7.90 -0.72
C TYR A 238 5.48 7.34 0.42
N ALA A 239 5.96 7.41 1.66
CA ALA A 239 5.19 6.94 2.81
C ALA A 239 3.93 7.78 3.05
N LEU A 240 4.01 9.10 2.86
CA LEU A 240 2.88 10.01 2.96
C LEU A 240 1.80 9.67 1.93
N ILE A 241 2.18 9.50 0.66
CA ILE A 241 1.27 9.11 -0.42
C ILE A 241 0.67 7.72 -0.16
N PHE A 242 1.47 6.78 0.33
CA PHE A 242 1.01 5.44 0.66
C PHE A 242 -0.08 5.45 1.74
N ILE A 243 0.17 6.14 2.86
CA ILE A 243 -0.82 6.25 3.95
C ILE A 243 -2.08 6.97 3.46
N PHE A 244 -1.91 8.09 2.73
CA PHE A 244 -3.02 8.83 2.15
C PHE A 244 -3.87 7.94 1.22
N SER A 245 -3.23 7.11 0.39
CA SER A 245 -3.93 6.19 -0.49
C SER A 245 -4.74 5.15 0.27
N ALA A 246 -4.17 4.57 1.33
CA ALA A 246 -4.86 3.61 2.19
C ALA A 246 -6.08 4.24 2.86
N LEU A 247 -5.97 5.48 3.34
CA LEU A 247 -7.09 6.24 3.89
C LEU A 247 -8.18 6.50 2.86
N TRP A 248 -7.82 6.93 1.65
CA TRP A 248 -8.79 7.27 0.62
C TRP A 248 -9.56 6.03 0.14
N PHE A 249 -8.84 4.94 -0.15
CA PHE A 249 -9.47 3.65 -0.45
C PHE A 249 -10.33 3.16 0.71
N GLY A 250 -9.85 3.26 1.95
CA GLY A 250 -10.59 2.83 3.13
C GLY A 250 -11.88 3.62 3.36
N HIS A 251 -11.84 4.96 3.34
CA HIS A 251 -13.05 5.79 3.49
C HIS A 251 -14.08 5.52 2.40
N TYR A 252 -13.64 5.36 1.16
CA TYR A 252 -14.54 5.06 0.05
C TYR A 252 -15.15 3.65 0.19
N CYS A 253 -14.33 2.64 0.48
CA CYS A 253 -14.77 1.25 0.58
C CYS A 253 -15.68 1.00 1.78
N LEU A 254 -15.36 1.55 2.96
CA LEU A 254 -16.19 1.39 4.16
C LEU A 254 -17.53 2.11 4.02
N HIS A 255 -17.57 3.28 3.37
CA HIS A 255 -18.82 3.95 3.05
C HIS A 255 -19.68 3.13 2.08
N ALA A 256 -19.09 2.58 1.02
CA ALA A 256 -19.79 1.70 0.08
C ALA A 256 -20.29 0.41 0.74
N LEU A 257 -19.53 -0.15 1.69
CA LEU A 257 -19.94 -1.32 2.48
C LEU A 257 -21.14 -1.01 3.38
N GLY A 258 -21.14 0.15 4.04
CA GLY A 258 -22.27 0.62 4.84
C GLY A 258 -23.55 0.74 4.02
N GLN A 259 -23.46 1.33 2.82
CA GLN A 259 -24.59 1.41 1.88
C GLN A 259 -25.09 0.03 1.45
N LEU A 260 -24.18 -0.88 1.10
CA LEU A 260 -24.55 -2.24 0.68
C LEU A 260 -25.28 -3.03 1.78
N ARG A 261 -24.83 -2.89 3.04
CA ARG A 261 -25.48 -3.54 4.19
C ARG A 261 -26.84 -2.93 4.51
N ALA A 262 -26.96 -1.60 4.46
CA ALA A 262 -28.24 -0.92 4.64
C ALA A 262 -29.26 -1.32 3.56
N GLU A 263 -28.84 -1.41 2.29
CA GLU A 263 -29.67 -1.93 1.21
C GLU A 263 -30.12 -3.37 1.48
N ARG A 264 -29.20 -4.27 1.87
CA ARG A 264 -29.56 -5.66 2.21
C ARG A 264 -30.52 -5.78 3.39
N GLN A 265 -30.36 -4.93 4.41
CA GLN A 265 -31.27 -4.90 5.56
C GLN A 265 -32.67 -4.39 5.17
N SER A 266 -32.75 -3.39 4.28
CA SER A 266 -34.04 -2.90 3.78
C SER A 266 -34.81 -3.90 2.91
N VAL A 267 -34.09 -4.86 2.30
CA VAL A 267 -34.67 -5.92 1.45
C VAL A 267 -34.95 -7.20 2.26
N ALA A 268 -34.38 -7.34 3.46
CA ALA A 268 -34.66 -8.47 4.34
C ALA A 268 -36.12 -8.41 4.83
N PRO A 269 -36.88 -9.52 4.78
CA PRO A 269 -38.22 -9.56 5.37
C PRO A 269 -38.16 -9.12 6.83
N PRO A 270 -39.13 -8.34 7.33
CA PRO A 270 -39.20 -8.03 8.75
C PRO A 270 -39.14 -9.33 9.56
N PRO A 271 -38.45 -9.36 10.72
CA PRO A 271 -38.46 -10.53 11.57
C PRO A 271 -39.92 -10.91 11.79
N ALA A 272 -40.26 -12.18 11.58
CA ALA A 272 -41.58 -12.69 11.92
C ALA A 272 -41.85 -12.22 13.35
N GLY A 273 -42.85 -11.34 13.50
CA GLY A 273 -43.27 -10.89 14.81
C GLY A 273 -43.56 -12.11 15.67
N PRO A 274 -43.52 -11.99 17.01
CA PRO A 274 -44.00 -13.08 17.85
C PRO A 274 -45.36 -13.50 17.30
N ASP A 275 -45.54 -14.80 17.02
CA ASP A 275 -46.81 -15.37 16.56
C ASP A 275 -47.87 -14.91 17.55
N VAL A 276 -48.54 -13.79 17.24
CA VAL A 276 -49.81 -13.45 17.85
C VAL A 276 -50.73 -14.46 17.21
N ILE A 277 -50.85 -15.61 17.86
CA ILE A 277 -51.94 -16.54 17.62
C ILE A 277 -53.19 -15.72 17.88
N GLU A 278 -53.74 -15.14 16.82
CA GLU A 278 -55.01 -14.47 16.83
C GLU A 278 -56.05 -15.56 17.03
N LEU A 279 -56.26 -15.92 18.29
CA LEU A 279 -57.29 -16.86 18.70
C LEU A 279 -58.60 -16.28 18.19
N ALA A 280 -59.21 -16.95 17.22
CA ALA A 280 -60.56 -16.62 16.81
C ALA A 280 -61.46 -16.70 18.06
N PRO A 281 -62.46 -15.81 18.22
CA PRO A 281 -63.37 -15.83 19.37
C PRO A 281 -64.08 -17.19 19.57
N SER A 282 -64.11 -18.03 18.54
CA SER A 282 -64.61 -19.41 18.59
C SER A 282 -63.73 -20.37 19.39
N ASP A 283 -62.42 -20.12 19.48
CA ASP A 283 -61.46 -21.01 20.13
C ASP A 283 -61.41 -20.77 21.65
N VAL A 284 -61.65 -19.54 22.09
CA VAL A 284 -61.80 -19.20 23.52
C VAL A 284 -63.01 -19.89 24.13
N ARG A 285 -64.12 -19.99 23.37
CA ARG A 285 -65.39 -20.57 23.86
C ARG A 285 -65.32 -22.10 24.06
N ARG A 286 -64.35 -22.79 23.45
CA ARG A 286 -64.15 -24.24 23.60
C ARG A 286 -63.35 -24.59 24.86
N ILE A 287 -62.55 -23.66 25.38
CA ILE A 287 -61.70 -23.87 26.56
C ILE A 287 -62.51 -23.71 27.86
N GLU A 288 -63.56 -22.88 27.87
CA GLU A 288 -64.44 -22.72 29.04
C GLU A 288 -65.44 -23.88 29.25
N SER A 289 -65.55 -24.80 28.28
CA SER A 289 -66.50 -25.92 28.31
C SER A 289 -65.87 -27.30 28.56
N SER A 290 -64.64 -27.36 29.08
CA SER A 290 -63.96 -28.59 29.53
C SER A 290 -63.45 -28.43 30.95
#